data_AF-A6R9J6-F1
#
_entry.id   AF-A6R9J6-F1
#
_cell.length_a   1.000
_cell.length_b   1.000
_cell.length_c   1.000
_cell.angle_alpha   90.00
_cell.angle_beta   90.00
_cell.angle_gamma   90.00
#
_symmetry.space_group_name_H-M   'P 1'
#
loop_
_entity.id
_entity.type
_entity.pdbx_description
1 polymer ?
#
loop_
_entity_poly.entity_id
_entity_poly.type
_entity_poly.pdbx_seq_one_letter_code
_entity_poly.pdbx_strand_id
1 'polypeptide(L)'
;MDYLINLSPPARCLIGGDINVQHDAFEPGAVNLHRGGELVQWVSEHGMDFVGEIGVSTHAADHVIDLIFSNVVFTSTTVHQDLHCGSDHQSMITMLPTTPQTQLSDARIKITDSQLEPFADLVRGLMMDMPCPEGVGNVAQLDDLAQHFIQSLLAAAQAVIKPAQQEWTTAS
;
A
#
# COMPACT_ATOMS: atom_id res chain seq x y z
N MET A 1 -24.51 5.04 -0.80
CA MET A 1 -23.44 5.71 -1.54
C MET A 1 -23.31 7.19 -1.24
N ASP A 2 -24.36 8.00 -1.39
CA ASP A 2 -24.26 9.46 -1.16
C ASP A 2 -23.77 9.84 0.25
N TYR A 3 -24.02 9.00 1.26
CA TYR A 3 -23.48 9.23 2.59
C TYR A 3 -21.95 9.15 2.64
N LEU A 4 -21.32 8.27 1.86
CA LEU A 4 -19.88 8.03 1.91
C LEU A 4 -19.12 9.07 1.07
N ILE A 5 -19.56 9.28 -0.18
CA ILE A 5 -18.87 10.16 -1.13
C ILE A 5 -19.05 11.66 -0.87
N ASN A 6 -19.92 12.05 0.07
CA ASN A 6 -20.07 13.44 0.51
C ASN A 6 -19.28 13.76 1.79
N LEU A 7 -18.55 12.78 2.34
CA LEU A 7 -17.69 13.00 3.49
C LEU A 7 -16.33 13.53 3.04
N SER A 8 -15.72 14.34 3.90
CA SER A 8 -14.30 14.66 3.85
C SER A 8 -13.60 13.83 4.93
N PRO A 9 -12.87 12.76 4.58
CA PRO A 9 -12.16 11.95 5.55
C PRO A 9 -11.17 12.80 6.37
N PRO A 10 -11.14 12.69 7.71
CA PRO A 10 -10.09 13.33 8.50
C PRO A 10 -8.73 12.67 8.25
N ALA A 11 -7.66 13.29 8.74
CA ALA A 11 -6.36 12.63 8.79
C ALA A 11 -6.43 11.37 9.65
N ARG A 12 -5.72 10.32 9.23
CA ARG A 12 -5.68 9.00 9.90
C ARG A 12 -7.05 8.35 10.03
N CYS A 13 -7.75 8.31 8.90
CA CYS A 13 -9.07 7.73 8.76
C CYS A 13 -9.00 6.35 8.08
N LEU A 14 -9.83 5.44 8.56
CA LEU A 14 -10.16 4.18 7.92
C LEU A 14 -11.68 4.12 7.74
N ILE A 15 -12.11 3.73 6.54
CA ILE A 15 -13.51 3.56 6.17
C ILE A 15 -13.62 2.19 5.54
N GLY A 16 -14.55 1.37 6.00
CA GLY A 16 -14.80 0.11 5.30
C GLY A 16 -16.03 -0.61 5.80
N GLY A 17 -16.41 -1.64 5.05
CA GLY A 17 -17.57 -2.48 5.28
C GLY A 17 -18.13 -3.02 3.97
N ASP A 18 -19.34 -3.55 4.02
CA ASP A 18 -20.07 -3.96 2.83
C ASP A 18 -20.56 -2.74 2.04
N ILE A 19 -19.85 -2.41 0.95
CA ILE A 19 -20.13 -1.23 0.13
C ILE A 19 -21.05 -1.58 -1.06
N ASN A 20 -21.16 -2.87 -1.42
CA ASN A 20 -21.98 -3.37 -2.53
C ASN A 20 -21.71 -2.68 -3.88
N VAL A 21 -20.43 -2.48 -4.20
CA VAL A 21 -19.99 -1.82 -5.42
C VAL A 21 -18.95 -2.67 -6.14
N GLN A 22 -19.00 -2.67 -7.47
CA GLN A 22 -18.03 -3.35 -8.32
C GLN A 22 -17.31 -2.35 -9.21
N HIS A 23 -16.00 -2.50 -9.31
CA HIS A 23 -15.14 -1.72 -10.18
C HIS A 23 -13.81 -2.45 -10.42
N ASP A 24 -13.26 -2.27 -11.62
CA ASP A 24 -11.97 -2.85 -12.05
C ASP A 24 -10.78 -2.51 -11.13
N ALA A 25 -10.90 -1.44 -10.33
CA ALA A 25 -9.85 -0.96 -9.44
C ALA A 25 -9.56 -1.91 -8.26
N PHE A 26 -10.53 -2.74 -7.88
CA PHE A 26 -10.40 -3.71 -6.79
C PHE A 26 -10.87 -5.11 -7.20
N GLU A 27 -11.68 -5.24 -8.25
CA GLU A 27 -12.08 -6.51 -8.87
C GLU A 27 -11.73 -6.48 -10.37
N PRO A 28 -10.53 -6.92 -10.77
CA PRO A 28 -10.09 -6.83 -12.16
C PRO A 28 -11.04 -7.53 -13.14
N GLY A 29 -11.44 -6.82 -14.19
CA GLY A 29 -12.41 -7.29 -15.18
C GLY A 29 -13.87 -7.07 -14.79
N ALA A 30 -14.16 -6.51 -13.61
CA ALA A 30 -15.53 -6.19 -13.20
C ALA A 30 -16.12 -5.04 -14.00
N VAL A 31 -17.43 -5.12 -14.22
CA VAL A 31 -18.21 -4.01 -14.76
C VAL A 31 -18.39 -2.97 -13.65
N ASN A 32 -18.27 -1.68 -14.00
CA ASN A 32 -18.60 -0.61 -13.07
C ASN A 32 -20.10 -0.66 -12.70
N LEU A 33 -20.40 -1.13 -11.49
CA LEU A 33 -21.76 -1.24 -10.95
C LEU A 33 -21.91 -0.43 -9.67
N HIS A 34 -23.16 -0.04 -9.40
CA HIS A 34 -23.54 0.64 -8.15
C HIS A 34 -22.70 1.90 -7.82
N ARG A 35 -22.22 2.59 -8.88
CA ARG A 35 -21.44 3.83 -8.81
C ARG A 35 -19.99 3.63 -8.35
N GLY A 36 -19.36 2.52 -8.73
CA GLY A 36 -17.95 2.26 -8.43
C GLY A 36 -16.98 3.29 -8.97
N GLY A 37 -17.25 3.85 -10.15
CA GLY A 37 -16.46 4.95 -10.69
C GLY A 37 -16.49 6.20 -9.80
N GLU A 38 -17.64 6.53 -9.21
CA GLU A 38 -17.75 7.68 -8.30
C GLU A 38 -17.01 7.43 -6.98
N LEU A 39 -17.07 6.19 -6.46
CA LEU A 39 -16.30 5.81 -5.28
C LEU A 39 -14.79 5.94 -5.54
N VAL A 40 -14.29 5.39 -6.65
CA VAL A 40 -12.87 5.45 -7.02
C VAL A 40 -12.41 6.89 -7.19
N GLN A 41 -13.23 7.73 -7.83
CA GLN A 41 -12.95 9.16 -7.95
C GLN A 41 -12.86 9.82 -6.57
N TRP A 42 -13.85 9.58 -5.69
CA TRP A 42 -13.86 10.14 -4.34
C TRP A 42 -12.65 9.71 -3.51
N VAL A 43 -12.27 8.42 -3.58
CA VAL A 43 -11.07 7.85 -2.92
C VAL A 43 -9.82 8.61 -3.37
N SER A 44 -9.65 8.78 -4.69
CA SER A 44 -8.52 9.51 -5.26
C SER A 44 -8.49 10.99 -4.87
N GLU A 45 -9.63 11.67 -4.87
CA GLU A 45 -9.74 13.10 -4.52
C GLU A 45 -9.40 13.38 -3.05
N HIS A 46 -9.63 12.40 -2.16
CA HIS A 46 -9.43 12.55 -0.72
C HIS A 46 -8.14 11.89 -0.20
N GLY A 47 -7.27 11.40 -1.11
CA GLY A 47 -6.00 10.77 -0.73
C GLY A 47 -6.18 9.52 0.13
N MET A 48 -7.22 8.74 -0.16
CA MET A 48 -7.48 7.45 0.45
C MET A 48 -6.95 6.36 -0.49
N ASP A 49 -6.50 5.24 0.05
CA ASP A 49 -6.09 4.07 -0.72
C ASP A 49 -7.03 2.90 -0.44
N PHE A 50 -7.32 2.07 -1.45
CA PHE A 50 -7.89 0.74 -1.20
C PHE A 50 -6.82 -0.11 -0.52
N VAL A 51 -7.15 -0.69 0.63
CA VAL A 51 -6.17 -1.44 1.44
C VAL A 51 -6.45 -2.94 1.50
N GLY A 52 -7.47 -3.41 0.79
CA GLY A 52 -7.74 -4.84 0.62
C GLY A 52 -6.87 -5.50 -0.45
N GLU A 53 -7.05 -6.80 -0.62
CA GLU A 53 -6.37 -7.58 -1.65
C GLU A 53 -7.12 -7.49 -2.99
N ILE A 54 -6.48 -6.97 -4.03
CA ILE A 54 -7.09 -6.81 -5.36
C ILE A 54 -7.47 -8.18 -5.92
N GLY A 55 -8.74 -8.32 -6.34
CA GLY A 55 -9.29 -9.52 -6.96
C GLY A 55 -9.52 -10.70 -6.00
N VAL A 56 -9.24 -10.54 -4.70
CA VAL A 56 -9.54 -11.58 -3.71
C VAL A 56 -10.99 -11.40 -3.25
N SER A 57 -11.81 -12.40 -3.54
CA SER A 57 -13.24 -12.37 -3.23
C SER A 57 -13.52 -12.16 -1.74
N THR A 58 -14.40 -11.22 -1.43
CA THR A 58 -14.93 -10.98 -0.08
C THR A 58 -16.32 -11.60 0.10
N HIS A 59 -16.92 -12.16 -0.96
CA HIS A 59 -18.27 -12.69 -0.95
C HIS A 59 -18.37 -14.03 -1.69
N ALA A 60 -19.29 -14.90 -1.29
CA ALA A 60 -19.45 -16.26 -1.84
C ALA A 60 -19.83 -16.31 -3.33
N ALA A 61 -20.25 -15.17 -3.90
CA ALA A 61 -20.52 -15.01 -5.33
C ALA A 61 -19.27 -14.56 -6.14
N ASP A 62 -18.07 -14.72 -5.58
CA ASP A 62 -16.80 -14.36 -6.21
C ASP A 62 -16.68 -12.86 -6.55
N HIS A 63 -17.14 -12.00 -5.64
CA HIS A 63 -17.07 -10.54 -5.78
C HIS A 63 -16.28 -9.88 -4.64
N VAL A 64 -15.70 -8.72 -4.94
CA VAL A 64 -14.97 -7.86 -4.01
C VAL A 64 -15.85 -6.65 -3.66
N ILE A 65 -16.82 -6.87 -2.77
CA ILE A 65 -17.85 -5.86 -2.43
C ILE A 65 -17.73 -5.33 -1.00
N ASP A 66 -16.95 -6.01 -0.16
CA ASP A 66 -16.53 -5.51 1.14
C ASP A 66 -15.22 -4.75 0.96
N LEU A 67 -15.30 -3.42 1.01
CA LEU A 67 -14.19 -2.55 0.64
C LEU A 67 -13.69 -1.79 1.86
N ILE A 68 -12.37 -1.68 1.99
CA ILE A 68 -11.71 -0.92 3.03
C ILE A 68 -10.77 0.08 2.37
N PHE A 69 -10.88 1.34 2.81
CA PHE A 69 -10.06 2.46 2.38
C PHE A 69 -9.40 3.13 3.59
N SER A 70 -8.16 3.60 3.44
CA SER A 70 -7.43 4.28 4.51
C SER A 70 -6.50 5.34 3.96
N ASN A 71 -6.29 6.43 4.70
CA ASN A 71 -5.19 7.38 4.46
C ASN A 71 -4.03 7.21 5.47
N VAL A 72 -4.02 6.09 6.20
CA VAL A 72 -2.89 5.68 7.05
C VAL A 72 -1.94 4.79 6.24
N VAL A 73 -0.73 5.28 6.03
CA VAL A 73 0.34 4.55 5.32
C VAL A 73 0.58 3.19 5.96
N PHE A 74 0.78 2.15 5.14
CA PHE A 74 0.95 0.73 5.51
C PHE A 74 -0.27 0.08 6.17
N THR A 75 -1.45 0.68 6.06
CA THR A 75 -2.69 -0.06 6.35
C THR A 75 -2.85 -1.17 5.32
N SER A 76 -3.25 -2.36 5.78
CA SER A 76 -3.59 -3.48 4.90
C SER A 76 -4.76 -4.26 5.48
N THR A 77 -5.54 -4.88 4.61
CA THR A 77 -6.67 -5.73 4.95
C THR A 77 -6.58 -7.02 4.16
N THR A 78 -6.67 -8.16 4.86
CA THR A 78 -6.57 -9.49 4.26
C THR A 78 -7.83 -10.31 4.54
N VAL A 79 -8.20 -11.17 3.59
CA VAL A 79 -9.29 -12.14 3.78
C VAL A 79 -8.76 -13.35 4.56
N HIS A 80 -9.46 -13.75 5.63
CA HIS A 80 -9.09 -14.88 6.48
C HIS A 80 -10.15 -15.97 6.45
N GLN A 81 -9.88 -17.03 5.69
CA GLN A 81 -10.77 -18.19 5.55
C GLN A 81 -10.96 -18.96 6.86
N ASP A 82 -9.93 -19.01 7.71
CA ASP A 82 -9.99 -19.69 9.02
C ASP A 82 -10.93 -19.00 10.02
N LEU A 83 -11.34 -17.76 9.72
CA LEU A 83 -12.30 -16.98 10.51
C LEU A 83 -13.71 -17.00 9.88
N HIS A 84 -13.95 -17.86 8.90
CA HIS A 84 -15.23 -17.92 8.20
C HIS A 84 -16.38 -18.20 9.18
N CYS A 85 -17.40 -17.34 9.15
CA CYS A 85 -18.48 -17.30 10.12
C CYS A 85 -19.77 -18.01 9.64
N GLY A 86 -19.72 -18.70 8.49
CA GLY A 86 -20.90 -19.30 7.86
C GLY A 86 -21.80 -18.30 7.15
N SER A 87 -21.36 -17.05 6.99
CA SER A 87 -21.97 -16.06 6.11
C SER A 87 -21.52 -16.29 4.66
N ASP A 88 -22.26 -15.74 3.71
CA ASP A 88 -21.80 -15.48 2.36
C ASP A 88 -20.66 -14.45 2.27
N HIS A 89 -20.53 -13.54 3.24
CA HIS A 89 -19.36 -12.66 3.36
C HIS A 89 -18.16 -13.36 4.03
N GLN A 90 -16.96 -12.98 3.60
CA GLN A 90 -15.70 -13.44 4.18
C GLN A 90 -15.27 -12.56 5.36
N SER A 91 -14.67 -13.20 6.36
CA SER A 91 -14.04 -12.49 7.47
C SER A 91 -12.73 -11.86 7.02
N MET A 92 -12.51 -10.61 7.42
CA MET A 92 -11.30 -9.85 7.07
C MET A 92 -10.59 -9.33 8.33
N ILE A 93 -9.27 -9.24 8.26
CA ILE A 93 -8.44 -8.61 9.31
C ILE A 93 -7.81 -7.36 8.72
N THR A 94 -7.93 -6.23 9.42
CA THR A 94 -7.23 -5.00 9.04
C THR A 94 -6.11 -4.69 10.02
N MET A 95 -4.91 -4.53 9.48
CA MET A 95 -3.72 -4.11 10.20
C MET A 95 -3.54 -2.59 10.05
N LEU A 96 -3.67 -1.86 11.16
CA LEU A 96 -3.51 -0.41 11.19
C LEU A 96 -2.23 -0.03 11.96
N PRO A 97 -1.24 0.61 11.31
CA PRO A 97 -0.07 1.12 11.99
C PRO A 97 -0.44 2.25 12.96
N THR A 98 -0.07 2.10 14.23
CA THR A 98 -0.38 3.10 15.28
C THR A 98 0.77 4.07 15.54
N THR A 99 1.98 3.76 15.05
CA THR A 99 3.17 4.60 15.24
C THR A 99 2.99 5.96 14.55
N PRO A 100 3.20 7.10 15.25
CA PRO A 100 3.02 8.42 14.67
C PRO A 100 3.87 8.65 13.41
N GLN A 101 3.23 9.13 12.34
CA GLN A 101 3.91 9.57 11.10
C GLN A 101 5.01 10.61 11.37
N THR A 102 4.99 11.32 12.50
CA THR A 102 6.08 12.23 12.89
C THR A 102 7.43 11.53 13.05
N GLN A 103 7.45 10.23 13.36
CA GLN A 103 8.68 9.42 13.33
C GLN A 103 9.13 9.08 11.89
N LEU A 104 8.20 9.05 10.93
CA LEU A 104 8.50 8.87 9.50
C LEU A 104 8.89 10.19 8.83
N SER A 105 8.39 11.34 9.29
CA SER A 105 8.82 12.65 8.77
C SER A 105 10.25 13.03 9.18
N ASP A 106 10.79 12.38 10.20
CA ASP A 106 12.22 12.44 10.54
C ASP A 106 13.09 11.53 9.64
N ALA A 107 12.47 10.72 8.76
CA ALA A 107 13.20 10.09 7.68
C ALA A 107 13.65 11.17 6.70
N ARG A 108 14.94 11.51 6.77
CA ARG A 108 15.64 12.51 5.94
C ARG A 108 15.64 12.20 4.44
N ILE A 109 14.93 11.17 4.01
CA ILE A 109 14.99 10.59 2.67
C ILE A 109 13.61 10.73 2.05
N LYS A 110 13.47 11.69 1.13
CA LYS A 110 12.30 11.85 0.26
C LYS A 110 12.73 11.56 -1.17
N ILE A 111 11.96 10.75 -1.87
CA ILE A 111 12.16 10.42 -3.29
C ILE A 111 11.05 11.13 -4.05
N THR A 112 11.40 12.01 -4.99
CA THR A 112 10.43 12.70 -5.84
C THR A 112 10.04 11.85 -7.05
N ASP A 113 8.95 12.18 -7.75
CA ASP A 113 8.51 11.45 -8.95
C ASP A 113 9.62 11.35 -10.01
N SER A 114 10.39 12.43 -10.20
CA SER A 114 11.55 12.45 -11.11
C SER A 114 12.71 11.53 -10.69
N GLN A 115 12.74 11.10 -9.43
CA GLN A 115 13.74 10.20 -8.87
C GLN A 115 13.23 8.76 -8.76
N LEU A 116 11.96 8.51 -9.05
CA LEU A 116 11.31 7.22 -8.83
C LEU A 116 11.89 6.12 -9.73
N GLU A 117 12.06 6.41 -11.02
CA GLU A 117 12.63 5.45 -11.98
C GLU A 117 14.11 5.14 -11.67
N PRO A 118 15.00 6.14 -11.47
CA PRO A 118 16.38 5.89 -11.02
C PRO A 118 16.46 5.13 -9.68
N PHE A 119 15.55 5.40 -8.75
CA PHE A 119 15.49 4.68 -7.49
C PHE A 119 15.10 3.22 -7.70
N ALA A 120 14.06 2.96 -8.50
CA ALA A 120 13.62 1.62 -8.83
C ALA A 120 14.70 0.81 -9.55
N ASP A 121 15.49 1.44 -10.43
CA ASP A 121 16.63 0.80 -11.11
C ASP A 121 17.72 0.40 -10.11
N LEU A 122 18.06 1.29 -9.17
CA LEU A 122 19.03 1.01 -8.12
C LEU A 122 18.57 -0.11 -7.18
N VAL A 123 17.30 -0.09 -6.77
CA VAL A 123 16.72 -1.17 -5.96
C VAL A 123 16.78 -2.50 -6.72
N ARG A 124 16.38 -2.52 -7.99
CA ARG A 124 16.46 -3.73 -8.84
C ARG A 124 17.88 -4.25 -8.96
N GLY A 125 18.87 -3.37 -9.17
CA GLY A 125 20.28 -3.75 -9.20
C GLY A 125 20.76 -4.36 -7.88
N LEU A 126 20.45 -3.72 -6.75
CA LEU A 126 20.87 -4.19 -5.43
C LEU A 126 20.19 -5.50 -5.01
N MET A 127 18.98 -5.77 -5.51
CA MET A 127 18.27 -7.03 -5.23
C MET A 127 18.85 -8.22 -6.00
N MET A 128 19.55 -8.00 -7.13
CA MET A 128 20.22 -9.09 -7.87
C MET A 128 21.36 -9.74 -7.05
N ASP A 129 22.01 -8.96 -6.20
CA ASP A 129 23.12 -9.42 -5.34
C ASP A 129 22.64 -9.93 -3.97
N MET A 130 21.32 -9.92 -3.73
CA MET A 130 20.76 -10.33 -2.45
C MET A 130 20.79 -11.87 -2.28
N PRO A 131 21.19 -12.38 -1.11
CA PRO A 131 21.11 -13.81 -0.83
C PRO A 131 19.68 -14.34 -0.99
N CYS A 132 19.53 -15.48 -1.65
CA CYS A 132 18.22 -16.11 -1.82
C CYS A 132 17.60 -16.50 -0.47
N PRO A 133 16.36 -16.10 -0.17
CA PRO A 133 15.71 -16.36 1.11
C PRO A 133 15.50 -17.87 1.38
N GLU A 134 15.49 -18.70 0.34
CA GLU A 134 15.35 -20.16 0.44
C GLU A 134 16.55 -20.85 1.13
N GLY A 135 17.68 -20.16 1.27
CA GLY A 135 18.88 -20.64 1.97
C GLY A 135 18.94 -20.28 3.47
N VAL A 136 17.92 -19.61 4.00
CA VAL A 136 17.88 -19.13 5.38
C VAL A 136 17.48 -20.27 6.32
N GLY A 137 18.43 -20.74 7.13
CA GLY A 137 18.26 -21.88 8.03
C GLY A 137 17.84 -21.53 9.46
N ASN A 138 17.82 -20.24 9.83
CA ASN A 138 17.40 -19.79 11.15
C ASN A 138 16.98 -18.30 11.18
N VAL A 139 16.37 -17.89 12.30
CA VAL A 139 15.82 -16.54 12.50
C VAL A 139 16.89 -15.45 12.45
N ALA A 140 18.11 -15.69 12.96
CA ALA A 140 19.17 -14.69 12.91
C ALA A 140 19.62 -14.39 11.46
N GLN A 141 19.65 -15.41 10.60
CA GLN A 141 19.93 -15.23 9.18
C GLN A 141 18.80 -14.49 8.45
N LEU A 142 17.55 -14.64 8.91
CA LEU A 142 16.41 -13.87 8.39
C LEU A 142 16.52 -12.40 8.79
N ASP A 143 16.91 -12.12 10.04
CA ASP A 143 17.15 -10.76 10.53
C ASP A 143 18.31 -10.10 9.77
N ASP A 144 19.41 -10.84 9.52
CA ASP A 144 20.53 -10.35 8.71
C ASP A 144 20.11 -10.03 7.27
N LEU A 145 19.23 -10.85 6.68
CA LEU A 145 18.67 -10.62 5.35
C LEU A 145 17.76 -9.38 5.33
N ALA A 146 16.88 -9.24 6.32
CA ALA A 146 16.02 -8.07 6.47
C ALA A 146 16.83 -6.79 6.67
N GLN A 147 17.89 -6.85 7.49
CA GLN A 147 18.83 -5.75 7.68
C GLN A 147 19.52 -5.38 6.36
N HIS A 148 19.99 -6.37 5.59
CA HIS A 148 20.60 -6.14 4.27
C HIS A 148 19.62 -5.46 3.31
N PHE A 149 18.38 -5.91 3.28
CA PHE A 149 17.32 -5.32 2.45
C PHE A 149 17.06 -3.86 2.81
N ILE A 150 16.92 -3.56 4.10
CA ILE A 150 16.73 -2.19 4.59
C ILE A 150 17.93 -1.31 4.19
N GLN A 151 19.16 -1.80 4.35
CA GLN A 151 20.36 -1.04 3.96
C GLN A 151 20.42 -0.79 2.45
N SER A 152 20.04 -1.76 1.62
CA SER A 152 19.96 -1.60 0.17
C SER A 152 18.94 -0.53 -0.24
N LEU A 153 17.75 -0.53 0.35
CA LEU A 153 16.74 0.51 0.09
C LEU A 153 17.25 1.90 0.49
N LEU A 154 17.89 2.02 1.66
CA LEU A 154 18.46 3.28 2.13
C LEU A 154 19.59 3.76 1.23
N ALA A 155 20.47 2.87 0.76
CA ALA A 155 21.56 3.18 -0.14
C ALA A 155 21.05 3.68 -1.50
N ALA A 156 20.06 2.99 -2.08
CA ALA A 156 19.42 3.41 -3.33
C ALA A 156 18.76 4.79 -3.18
N ALA A 157 18.04 5.01 -2.08
CA ALA A 157 17.36 6.27 -1.84
C ALA A 157 18.33 7.44 -1.63
N GLN A 158 19.44 7.21 -0.92
CA GLN A 158 20.50 8.21 -0.77
C GLN A 158 21.22 8.52 -2.09
N ALA A 159 21.41 7.52 -2.95
CA ALA A 159 22.09 7.67 -4.23
C ALA A 159 21.31 8.56 -5.21
N VAL A 160 19.97 8.53 -5.20
CA VAL A 160 19.16 9.41 -6.07
C VAL A 160 19.00 10.83 -5.52
N ILE A 161 19.21 11.03 -4.20
CA ILE A 161 19.13 12.35 -3.56
C ILE A 161 20.41 13.16 -3.78
N LYS A 162 21.60 12.52 -3.74
CA LYS A 162 22.90 13.21 -3.90
C LYS A 162 23.04 14.04 -5.21
N PRO A 163 22.62 13.55 -6.39
CA PRO A 163 22.66 14.31 -7.64
C PRO A 163 21.80 15.58 -7.61
N ALA A 164 20.59 15.49 -7.03
CA ALA A 164 19.65 16.61 -6.96
C ALA A 164 20.16 17.79 -6.10
N GLN A 165 21.03 17.52 -5.13
CA GLN A 165 21.65 18.58 -4.31
C GLN A 165 22.82 19.30 -5.01
N GLN A 166 23.44 18.70 -6.02
CA GLN A 166 24.54 19.32 -6.79
C GLN A 166 24.06 20.22 -7.93
N GLU A 167 22.88 19.97 -8.49
CA GLU A 167 22.25 20.84 -9.48
C GLU A 167 21.85 22.20 -8.91
N TRP A 168 21.58 22.27 -7.60
CA TRP A 168 21.22 23.52 -6.92
C TRP A 168 22.42 24.41 -6.58
N THR A 169 23.60 23.83 -6.34
CA THR A 169 24.80 24.59 -5.96
C THR A 169 25.58 25.14 -7.17
N THR A 170 25.30 24.66 -8.38
CA THR A 170 25.94 25.12 -9.62
C THR A 170 25.16 26.20 -10.36
N ALA A 171 23.94 26.52 -9.91
CA ALA A 171 23.05 27.52 -10.50
C ALA A 171 22.97 28.85 -9.71
N SER A 172 23.88 29.09 -8.75
CA SER A 172 23.95 30.32 -7.93
C SER A 172 25.16 31.18 -8.25
#